data_AF-A0A1P8W923-F1
#
_entry.id   AF-A0A1P8W923-F1
#
_cell.length_a   1.000
_cell.length_b   1.000
_cell.length_c   1.000
_cell.angle_alpha   90.00
_cell.angle_beta   90.00
_cell.angle_gamma   90.00
#
_symmetry.space_group_name_H-M   'P 1'
#
loop_
_entity.id
_entity.type
_entity.pdbx_description
1 polymer ?
#
loop_
_entity_poly.entity_id
_entity_poly.type
_entity_poly.pdbx_seq_one_letter_code
_entity_poly.pdbx_strand_id
1 'polypeptide(L)'
;MDDPNSQLQWLTKMSKRPMDQVTYLPNADAKVIDSIEVGVLFLMAFWSAGAVKAFTALSEVLATSETDSLEFVVADVDGSPSLYEVPEFKGNIHGWGETAWIYQGKIIATSGLGLNTERFRPNTSTLLAFNKHGSHVTPTQIAAEFHWLPPWADVGDVADSLDSELAKELFSPHSLRGVTVQAIGKRTDCDDVLFAIQGDNRVAVVHLTWSAQTESDDNYPATVMYHGWQDWVDRCLLPEYRRYRDTPR
;
A
#
# COMPACT_ATOMS: atom_id res chain seq x y z
N MET A 1 -20.17 24.28 -0.30
CA MET A 1 -20.34 24.48 -1.76
C MET A 1 -21.36 23.44 -2.12
N ASP A 2 -22.63 23.81 -2.14
CA ASP A 2 -23.71 22.82 -1.86
C ASP A 2 -24.41 22.38 -3.16
N ASP A 3 -23.88 22.78 -4.31
CA ASP A 3 -24.38 22.44 -5.64
C ASP A 3 -23.47 21.40 -6.30
N PRO A 4 -23.98 20.19 -6.64
CA PRO A 4 -23.22 19.13 -7.30
C PRO A 4 -22.55 19.56 -8.61
N ASN A 5 -23.16 20.47 -9.38
CA ASN A 5 -22.55 20.95 -10.61
C ASN A 5 -21.31 21.80 -10.33
N SER A 6 -21.37 22.64 -9.30
CA SER A 6 -20.24 23.44 -8.82
C SER A 6 -19.10 22.56 -8.28
N GLN A 7 -19.42 21.47 -7.56
CA GLN A 7 -18.45 20.48 -7.07
C GLN A 7 -17.76 19.73 -8.22
N LEU A 8 -18.52 19.32 -9.25
CA LEU A 8 -17.97 18.63 -10.42
C LEU A 8 -17.06 19.55 -11.26
N GLN A 9 -17.45 20.80 -11.46
CA GLN A 9 -16.60 21.81 -12.11
C GLN A 9 -15.31 22.04 -11.33
N TRP A 10 -15.38 22.02 -10.00
CA TRP A 10 -14.21 22.11 -9.15
C TRP A 10 -13.27 20.91 -9.33
N LEU A 11 -13.82 19.68 -9.30
CA LEU A 11 -13.02 18.46 -9.51
C LEU A 11 -12.33 18.49 -10.88
N THR A 12 -13.04 18.95 -11.91
CA THR A 12 -12.51 19.10 -13.26
C THR A 12 -11.26 19.99 -13.30
N LYS A 13 -11.25 21.07 -12.52
CA LYS A 13 -10.12 22.00 -12.46
C LYS A 13 -8.90 21.40 -11.75
N MET A 14 -9.12 20.51 -10.79
CA MET A 14 -8.08 20.00 -9.90
C MET A 14 -7.54 18.63 -10.32
N SER A 15 -8.32 17.88 -11.10
CA SER A 15 -7.93 16.57 -11.62
C SER A 15 -6.84 16.71 -12.68
N LYS A 16 -5.83 15.86 -12.59
CA LYS A 16 -4.87 15.60 -13.66
C LYS A 16 -5.32 14.47 -14.59
N ARG A 17 -6.33 13.72 -14.17
CA ARG A 17 -6.98 12.67 -14.97
C ARG A 17 -8.17 13.26 -15.76
N PRO A 18 -8.42 12.83 -17.00
CA PRO A 18 -9.63 13.19 -17.73
C PRO A 18 -10.90 12.89 -16.91
N MET A 19 -11.86 13.82 -16.88
CA MET A 19 -13.04 13.70 -16.02
C MET A 19 -14.05 12.65 -16.49
N ASP A 20 -14.01 12.24 -17.75
CA ASP A 20 -14.74 11.08 -18.27
C ASP A 20 -14.25 9.76 -17.66
N GLN A 21 -13.10 9.76 -16.98
CA GLN A 21 -12.56 8.63 -16.22
C GLN A 21 -12.77 8.78 -14.70
N VAL A 22 -13.51 9.81 -14.26
CA VAL A 22 -13.81 10.06 -12.84
C VAL A 22 -15.31 9.95 -12.60
N THR A 23 -15.71 9.01 -11.76
CA THR A 23 -17.11 8.86 -11.34
C THR A 23 -17.34 9.63 -10.05
N TYR A 24 -18.05 10.75 -10.11
CA TYR A 24 -18.44 11.53 -8.93
C TYR A 24 -19.81 11.10 -8.39
N LEU A 25 -19.87 10.81 -7.10
CA LEU A 25 -21.07 10.37 -6.40
C LEU A 25 -21.39 11.33 -5.25
N PRO A 26 -22.37 12.24 -5.41
CA PRO A 26 -22.74 13.18 -4.35
C PRO A 26 -23.45 12.49 -3.18
N ASN A 27 -24.06 11.32 -3.40
CA ASN A 27 -24.76 10.54 -2.39
C ASN A 27 -24.45 9.05 -2.59
N ALA A 28 -23.30 8.60 -2.09
CA ALA A 28 -22.90 7.21 -2.13
C ALA A 28 -23.31 6.48 -0.85
N ASP A 29 -23.62 5.20 -0.98
CA ASP A 29 -23.73 4.29 0.16
C ASP A 29 -22.59 3.26 0.16
N ALA A 30 -22.53 2.40 1.18
CA ALA A 30 -21.48 1.38 1.29
C ALA A 30 -21.46 0.39 0.11
N LYS A 31 -22.56 0.23 -0.64
CA LYS A 31 -22.63 -0.69 -1.78
C LYS A 31 -21.84 -0.20 -2.98
N VAL A 32 -21.41 1.07 -2.98
CA VAL A 32 -20.46 1.55 -4.00
C VAL A 32 -19.20 0.69 -4.01
N ILE A 33 -18.75 0.21 -2.84
CA ILE A 33 -17.57 -0.64 -2.72
C ILE A 33 -17.81 -1.93 -3.51
N ASP A 34 -18.96 -2.58 -3.32
CA ASP A 34 -19.33 -3.82 -4.01
C ASP A 34 -19.39 -3.67 -5.53
N SER A 35 -19.64 -2.45 -6.03
CA SER A 35 -19.76 -2.17 -7.47
C SER A 35 -18.43 -1.96 -8.19
N ILE A 36 -17.35 -1.70 -7.45
CA ILE A 36 -16.03 -1.42 -8.03
C ILE A 36 -15.32 -2.75 -8.29
N GLU A 37 -15.04 -3.04 -9.57
CA GLU A 37 -14.35 -4.26 -9.97
C GLU A 37 -12.85 -4.13 -9.71
N VAL A 38 -12.22 -3.05 -10.18
CA VAL A 38 -10.83 -2.72 -9.89
C VAL A 38 -10.69 -1.21 -9.88
N GLY A 39 -10.46 -0.61 -8.72
CA GLY A 39 -10.43 0.84 -8.66
C GLY A 39 -10.10 1.45 -7.32
N VAL A 40 -10.26 2.76 -7.27
CA VAL A 40 -9.96 3.60 -6.12
C VAL A 40 -11.20 4.39 -5.74
N LEU A 41 -11.63 4.27 -4.49
CA LEU A 41 -12.67 5.08 -3.88
C LEU A 41 -12.01 6.19 -3.05
N PHE A 42 -12.25 7.44 -3.42
CA PHE A 42 -11.75 8.62 -2.72
C PHE A 42 -12.88 9.36 -2.01
N LEU A 43 -12.70 9.61 -0.72
CA LEU A 43 -13.69 10.29 0.12
C LEU A 43 -13.40 11.80 0.14
N MET A 44 -14.22 12.55 -0.58
CA MET A 44 -14.04 13.98 -0.78
C MET A 44 -14.85 14.79 0.23
N ALA A 45 -14.15 15.67 0.96
CA ALA A 45 -14.74 16.73 1.76
C ALA A 45 -14.36 18.08 1.14
N PHE A 46 -15.27 18.74 0.42
CA PHE A 46 -14.96 19.95 -0.35
C PHE A 46 -14.55 21.16 0.50
N TRP A 47 -14.92 21.17 1.78
CA TRP A 47 -14.52 22.20 2.75
C TRP A 47 -13.12 21.93 3.34
N SER A 48 -12.51 20.78 3.05
CA SER A 48 -11.24 20.37 3.64
C SER A 48 -10.06 20.63 2.70
N ALA A 49 -9.18 21.55 3.10
CA ALA A 49 -7.92 21.75 2.39
C ALA A 49 -7.04 20.49 2.35
N GLY A 50 -7.18 19.59 3.33
CA GLY A 50 -6.52 18.28 3.35
C GLY A 50 -7.03 17.39 2.23
N ALA A 51 -8.35 17.24 2.11
CA ALA A 51 -8.98 16.44 1.05
C ALA A 51 -8.66 16.99 -0.35
N VAL A 52 -8.63 18.31 -0.51
CA VAL A 52 -8.22 18.94 -1.78
C VAL A 52 -6.79 18.53 -2.18
N LYS A 53 -5.85 18.62 -1.24
CA LYS A 53 -4.45 18.23 -1.48
C LYS A 53 -4.33 16.73 -1.79
N ALA A 54 -5.05 15.90 -1.05
CA ALA A 54 -5.11 14.47 -1.26
C ALA A 54 -5.66 14.13 -2.65
N PHE A 55 -6.77 14.76 -3.07
CA PHE A 55 -7.37 14.53 -4.38
C PHE A 55 -6.39 14.85 -5.52
N THR A 56 -5.72 16.01 -5.46
CA THR A 56 -4.72 16.37 -6.48
C THR A 56 -3.56 15.38 -6.51
N ALA A 57 -3.01 15.01 -5.35
CA ALA A 57 -1.90 14.06 -5.27
C ALA A 57 -2.29 12.67 -5.79
N LEU A 58 -3.49 12.17 -5.44
CA LEU A 58 -3.98 10.89 -5.94
C LEU A 58 -4.26 10.95 -7.43
N SER A 59 -4.88 12.02 -7.92
CA SER A 59 -5.15 12.21 -9.35
C SER A 59 -3.86 12.25 -10.17
N GLU A 60 -2.76 12.81 -9.64
CA GLU A 60 -1.44 12.74 -10.25
C GLU A 60 -0.88 11.32 -10.32
N VAL A 61 -1.12 10.50 -9.29
CA VAL A 61 -0.72 9.08 -9.30
C VAL A 61 -1.54 8.29 -10.33
N LEU A 62 -2.83 8.58 -10.46
CA LEU A 62 -3.77 7.89 -11.35
C LEU A 62 -3.83 8.47 -12.77
N ALA A 63 -2.98 9.45 -13.11
CA ALA A 63 -2.90 10.01 -14.46
C ALA A 63 -1.88 9.28 -15.35
N THR A 64 -1.30 8.17 -14.88
CA THR A 64 -0.35 7.37 -15.66
C THR A 64 -1.08 6.31 -16.49
N SER A 65 -0.53 5.96 -17.66
CA SER A 65 -1.15 5.00 -18.58
C SER A 65 -1.35 3.59 -17.98
N GLU A 66 -0.53 3.21 -17.01
CA GLU A 66 -0.67 1.95 -16.28
C GLU A 66 -1.99 1.88 -15.49
N THR A 67 -2.55 3.04 -15.14
CA THR A 67 -3.75 3.18 -14.30
C THR A 67 -5.02 3.49 -15.10
N ASP A 68 -4.95 3.57 -16.43
CA ASP A 68 -6.11 3.88 -17.30
C ASP A 68 -7.25 2.87 -17.13
N SER A 69 -6.90 1.62 -16.79
CA SER A 69 -7.85 0.54 -16.52
C SER A 69 -8.54 0.61 -15.15
N LEU A 70 -8.05 1.44 -14.24
CA LEU A 70 -8.58 1.55 -12.89
C LEU A 70 -9.77 2.51 -12.84
N GLU A 71 -10.87 2.08 -12.21
CA GLU A 71 -11.96 2.98 -11.88
C GLU A 71 -11.50 4.01 -10.84
N PHE A 72 -11.89 5.28 -11.02
CA PHE A 72 -11.65 6.33 -10.02
C PHE A 72 -12.98 6.93 -9.59
N VAL A 73 -13.42 6.55 -8.40
CA VAL A 73 -14.69 6.95 -7.82
C VAL A 73 -14.45 7.98 -6.72
N VAL A 74 -15.13 9.11 -6.80
CA VAL A 74 -15.07 10.20 -5.82
C VAL A 74 -16.42 10.31 -5.13
N ALA A 75 -16.49 9.96 -3.86
CA ALA A 75 -17.70 10.08 -3.06
C ALA A 75 -17.66 11.36 -2.21
N ASP A 76 -18.71 12.17 -2.28
CA ASP A 76 -18.87 13.31 -1.40
C ASP A 76 -19.29 12.85 -0.01
N VAL A 77 -18.48 13.16 1.01
CA VAL A 77 -18.77 12.68 2.36
C VAL A 77 -19.96 13.38 3.01
N ASP A 78 -20.35 14.58 2.58
CA ASP A 78 -21.53 15.29 3.11
C ASP A 78 -22.83 14.56 2.78
N GLY A 79 -22.93 13.99 1.58
CA GLY A 79 -24.10 13.23 1.12
C GLY A 79 -23.98 11.72 1.32
N SER A 80 -22.87 11.24 1.89
CA SER A 80 -22.57 9.79 1.99
C SER A 80 -22.30 9.31 3.43
N PRO A 81 -23.18 9.60 4.40
CA PRO A 81 -22.93 9.31 5.82
C PRO A 81 -22.74 7.82 6.14
N SER A 82 -23.30 6.90 5.32
CA SER A 82 -23.11 5.46 5.54
C SER A 82 -21.68 4.99 5.26
N LEU A 83 -20.86 5.74 4.51
CA LEU A 83 -19.45 5.38 4.30
C LEU A 83 -18.64 5.44 5.59
N TYR A 84 -19.10 6.19 6.60
CA TYR A 84 -18.50 6.24 7.94
C TYR A 84 -18.70 4.95 8.75
N GLU A 85 -19.65 4.11 8.35
CA GLU A 85 -19.93 2.85 9.03
C GLU A 85 -19.22 1.64 8.41
N VAL A 86 -18.56 1.83 7.26
CA VAL A 86 -17.72 0.80 6.64
C VAL A 86 -16.58 0.46 7.62
N PRO A 87 -16.37 -0.82 8.00
CA PRO A 87 -15.42 -1.20 9.04
C PRO A 87 -14.00 -0.63 8.85
N GLU A 88 -13.51 -0.62 7.61
CA GLU A 88 -12.20 -0.11 7.21
C GLU A 88 -12.09 1.41 7.41
N PHE A 89 -13.22 2.12 7.36
CA PHE A 89 -13.34 3.56 7.53
C PHE A 89 -13.84 3.99 8.90
N LYS A 90 -14.38 3.06 9.70
CA LYS A 90 -15.03 3.36 10.97
C LYS A 90 -14.03 3.94 11.97
N GLY A 91 -14.30 5.16 12.43
CA GLY A 91 -13.36 5.93 13.26
C GLY A 91 -12.14 6.47 12.51
N ASN A 92 -12.07 6.23 11.20
CA ASN A 92 -10.93 6.55 10.34
C ASN A 92 -11.18 7.71 9.37
N ILE A 93 -12.42 8.19 9.21
CA ILE A 93 -12.74 9.33 8.33
C ILE A 93 -12.77 10.64 9.13
N HIS A 94 -11.93 11.59 8.74
CA HIS A 94 -11.94 12.97 9.20
C HIS A 94 -12.19 13.96 8.06
N GLY A 95 -12.44 13.48 6.84
CA GLY A 95 -12.58 14.31 5.65
C GLY A 95 -11.24 14.87 5.18
N TRP A 96 -10.16 14.09 5.29
CA TRP A 96 -8.82 14.50 4.84
C TRP A 96 -8.47 13.94 3.46
N GLY A 97 -9.43 13.29 2.79
CA GLY A 97 -9.21 12.60 1.53
C GLY A 97 -8.89 11.12 1.74
N GLU A 98 -9.50 10.51 2.76
CA GLU A 98 -9.36 9.08 3.02
C GLU A 98 -9.70 8.29 1.75
N THR A 99 -8.89 7.28 1.44
CA THR A 99 -8.93 6.57 0.16
C THR A 99 -8.88 5.07 0.40
N ALA A 100 -9.64 4.31 -0.38
CA ALA A 100 -9.56 2.86 -0.43
C ALA A 100 -9.20 2.37 -1.84
N TRP A 101 -8.35 1.35 -1.91
CA TRP A 101 -8.06 0.59 -3.11
C TRP A 101 -8.88 -0.70 -3.06
N ILE A 102 -9.65 -0.94 -4.11
CA ILE A 102 -10.70 -1.95 -4.15
C ILE A 102 -10.44 -2.90 -5.31
N TYR A 103 -10.50 -4.20 -5.01
CA TYR A 103 -10.42 -5.28 -5.98
C TYR A 103 -11.58 -6.26 -5.75
N GLN A 104 -12.41 -6.45 -6.76
CA GLN A 104 -13.59 -7.31 -6.78
C GLN A 104 -14.53 -7.06 -5.59
N GLY A 105 -14.87 -5.79 -5.38
CA GLY A 105 -15.75 -5.38 -4.28
C GLY A 105 -15.14 -5.46 -2.88
N LYS A 106 -13.82 -5.67 -2.76
CA LYS A 106 -13.13 -5.76 -1.46
C LYS A 106 -12.06 -4.69 -1.33
N ILE A 107 -12.05 -4.01 -0.19
CA ILE A 107 -10.96 -3.09 0.16
C ILE A 107 -9.71 -3.92 0.46
N ILE A 108 -8.66 -3.73 -0.34
CA ILE A 108 -7.37 -4.41 -0.16
C ILE A 108 -6.34 -3.52 0.55
N ALA A 109 -6.53 -2.20 0.49
CA ALA A 109 -5.68 -1.22 1.16
C ALA A 109 -6.44 0.08 1.41
N THR A 110 -6.03 0.84 2.43
CA THR A 110 -6.53 2.19 2.68
C THR A 110 -5.39 3.17 2.92
N SER A 111 -5.68 4.46 2.72
CA SER A 111 -4.78 5.54 3.16
C SER A 111 -4.74 5.68 4.69
N GLY A 112 -5.63 5.00 5.43
CA GLY A 112 -5.81 5.22 6.85
C GLY A 112 -6.21 6.66 7.21
N LEU A 113 -6.01 6.99 8.48
CA LEU A 113 -6.39 8.24 9.11
C LEU A 113 -5.55 9.45 8.69
N GLY A 114 -6.20 10.51 8.21
CA GLY A 114 -5.58 11.80 7.89
C GLY A 114 -4.94 11.86 6.49
N LEU A 115 -4.13 12.90 6.25
CA LEU A 115 -3.47 13.12 4.96
C LEU A 115 -2.20 12.24 4.84
N ASN A 116 -2.36 11.02 4.35
CA ASN A 116 -1.28 10.06 4.11
C ASN A 116 -0.99 9.85 2.61
N THR A 117 -0.63 10.92 1.90
CA THR A 117 -0.39 10.86 0.44
C THR A 117 0.75 9.92 0.06
N GLU A 118 1.68 9.63 0.98
CA GLU A 118 2.76 8.67 0.78
C GLU A 118 2.26 7.25 0.53
N ARG A 119 1.01 6.92 0.91
CA ARG A 119 0.40 5.61 0.66
C ARG A 119 -0.11 5.44 -0.76
N PHE A 120 -0.31 6.54 -1.50
CA PHE A 120 -1.03 6.49 -2.78
C PHE A 120 -0.29 5.68 -3.83
N ARG A 121 1.02 5.88 -3.98
CA ARG A 121 1.82 5.10 -4.93
C ARG A 121 1.93 3.62 -4.53
N PRO A 122 2.38 3.27 -3.30
CA PRO A 122 2.47 1.87 -2.87
C PRO A 122 1.15 1.09 -2.99
N ASN A 123 0.03 1.70 -2.58
CA ASN A 123 -1.26 1.03 -2.64
C ASN A 123 -1.76 0.89 -4.08
N THR A 124 -1.50 1.89 -4.95
CA THR A 124 -1.86 1.80 -6.38
C THR A 124 -1.06 0.70 -7.07
N SER A 125 0.25 0.61 -6.81
CA SER A 125 1.08 -0.51 -7.29
C SER A 125 0.55 -1.86 -6.83
N THR A 126 0.15 -1.97 -5.55
CA THR A 126 -0.43 -3.20 -5.01
C THR A 126 -1.71 -3.56 -5.78
N LEU A 127 -2.61 -2.60 -6.00
CA LEU A 127 -3.84 -2.82 -6.78
C LEU A 127 -3.54 -3.25 -8.22
N LEU A 128 -2.53 -2.68 -8.88
CA LEU A 128 -2.11 -3.08 -10.21
C LEU A 128 -1.61 -4.53 -10.24
N ALA A 129 -0.90 -4.97 -9.21
CA ALA A 129 -0.48 -6.37 -9.07
C ALA A 129 -1.70 -7.31 -8.95
N PHE A 130 -2.71 -6.95 -8.15
CA PHE A 130 -3.98 -7.69 -8.07
C PHE A 130 -4.71 -7.71 -9.43
N ASN A 131 -4.73 -6.60 -10.15
CA ASN A 131 -5.35 -6.53 -11.48
C ASN A 131 -4.66 -7.48 -12.48
N LYS A 132 -3.32 -7.51 -12.48
CA LYS A 132 -2.51 -8.30 -13.40
C LYS A 132 -2.49 -9.80 -13.06
N HIS A 133 -2.50 -10.15 -11.77
CA HIS A 133 -2.28 -11.52 -11.31
C HIS A 133 -3.51 -12.18 -10.66
N GLY A 134 -4.56 -11.41 -10.38
CA GLY A 134 -5.78 -11.88 -9.76
C GLY A 134 -5.76 -11.91 -8.23
N SER A 135 -6.81 -12.49 -7.64
CA SER A 135 -6.98 -12.64 -6.18
C SER A 135 -5.89 -13.46 -5.46
N HIS A 136 -5.05 -14.19 -6.19
CA HIS A 136 -4.02 -15.06 -5.64
C HIS A 136 -2.60 -14.48 -5.81
N VAL A 137 -2.49 -13.16 -5.90
CA VAL A 137 -1.20 -12.49 -6.03
C VAL A 137 -0.30 -12.79 -4.82
N THR A 138 0.94 -13.21 -5.10
CA THR A 138 1.93 -13.50 -4.05
C THR A 138 2.69 -12.24 -3.65
N PRO A 139 3.32 -12.19 -2.46
CA PRO A 139 4.18 -11.08 -2.10
C PRO A 139 5.29 -10.79 -3.12
N THR A 140 5.87 -11.82 -3.74
CA THR A 140 6.84 -11.67 -4.83
C THR A 140 6.25 -10.94 -6.04
N GLN A 141 5.02 -11.27 -6.43
CA GLN A 141 4.34 -10.60 -7.55
C GLN A 141 3.97 -9.16 -7.20
N ILE A 142 3.56 -8.89 -5.95
CA ILE A 142 3.33 -7.51 -5.50
C ILE A 142 4.64 -6.73 -5.58
N ALA A 143 5.75 -7.27 -5.04
CA ALA A 143 7.06 -6.63 -5.02
C ALA A 143 7.53 -6.22 -6.43
N ALA A 144 7.29 -7.05 -7.44
CA ALA A 144 7.68 -6.78 -8.83
C ALA A 144 7.01 -5.53 -9.44
N GLU A 145 5.81 -5.18 -8.97
CA GLU A 145 5.06 -3.99 -9.42
C GLU A 145 5.16 -2.84 -8.40
N PHE A 146 5.88 -3.06 -7.28
CA PHE A 146 5.81 -2.21 -6.11
C PHE A 146 6.68 -0.95 -6.23
N HIS A 147 6.08 0.20 -5.91
CA HIS A 147 6.82 1.43 -5.77
C HIS A 147 7.48 1.53 -4.38
N TRP A 148 8.76 1.16 -4.32
CA TRP A 148 9.56 1.21 -3.10
C TRP A 148 9.77 2.64 -2.57
N LEU A 149 9.75 2.78 -1.24
CA LEU A 149 10.04 4.02 -0.53
C LEU A 149 11.33 3.85 0.29
N PRO A 150 12.28 4.80 0.22
CA PRO A 150 13.53 4.68 0.98
C PRO A 150 13.25 4.63 2.50
N PRO A 151 14.08 3.94 3.31
CA PRO A 151 15.34 3.32 2.91
C PRO A 151 15.17 1.95 2.24
N TRP A 152 13.94 1.47 2.07
CA TRP A 152 13.66 0.23 1.37
C TRP A 152 13.82 0.41 -0.14
N ALA A 153 14.37 -0.62 -0.77
CA ALA A 153 14.57 -0.70 -2.19
C ALA A 153 14.27 -2.13 -2.68
N ASP A 154 14.02 -2.21 -3.98
CA ASP A 154 13.99 -3.48 -4.69
C ASP A 154 15.30 -4.24 -4.46
N VAL A 155 15.19 -5.56 -4.31
CA VAL A 155 16.36 -6.41 -4.06
C VAL A 155 17.24 -6.57 -5.31
N GLY A 156 16.67 -6.46 -6.51
CA GLY A 156 17.37 -6.66 -7.78
C GLY A 156 18.06 -8.03 -7.89
N ASP A 157 19.17 -8.06 -8.62
CA ASP A 157 19.90 -9.28 -8.96
C ASP A 157 20.61 -9.97 -7.76
N VAL A 158 20.53 -9.39 -6.55
CA VAL A 158 21.17 -9.99 -5.36
C VAL A 158 20.24 -10.89 -4.55
N ALA A 159 18.99 -11.10 -4.98
CA ALA A 159 18.00 -11.90 -4.26
C ALA A 159 18.52 -13.31 -3.88
N ASP A 160 19.03 -14.05 -4.85
CA ASP A 160 19.54 -15.43 -4.65
C ASP A 160 20.70 -15.48 -3.65
N SER A 161 21.53 -14.43 -3.62
CA SER A 161 22.65 -14.33 -2.68
C SER A 161 22.15 -14.10 -1.26
N LEU A 162 21.09 -13.33 -1.06
CA LEU A 162 20.50 -13.07 0.25
C LEU A 162 19.74 -14.29 0.77
N ASP A 163 19.03 -15.01 -0.11
CA ASP A 163 18.42 -16.30 0.22
C ASP A 163 19.47 -17.30 0.69
N SER A 164 20.60 -17.37 -0.02
CA SER A 164 21.73 -18.21 0.33
C SER A 164 22.38 -17.80 1.65
N GLU A 165 22.44 -16.50 1.96
CA GLU A 165 23.02 -16.02 3.21
C GLU A 165 22.13 -16.36 4.39
N LEU A 166 20.83 -16.08 4.29
CA LEU A 166 19.85 -16.47 5.31
C LEU A 166 19.93 -17.98 5.60
N ALA A 167 20.02 -18.81 4.56
CA ALA A 167 20.11 -20.26 4.71
C ALA A 167 21.34 -20.73 5.54
N LYS A 168 22.45 -19.98 5.52
CA LYS A 168 23.64 -20.26 6.33
C LYS A 168 23.45 -19.87 7.79
N GLU A 169 22.83 -18.71 8.01
CA GLU A 169 22.65 -18.09 9.34
C GLU A 169 21.58 -18.80 10.18
N LEU A 170 20.58 -19.43 9.55
CA LEU A 170 19.45 -20.07 10.23
C LEU A 170 19.85 -21.23 11.18
N PHE A 171 19.88 -20.94 12.48
CA PHE A 171 20.05 -21.94 13.54
C PHE A 171 18.76 -22.75 13.82
N SER A 172 18.91 -23.86 14.57
CA SER A 172 17.77 -24.66 15.04
C SER A 172 17.63 -24.51 16.56
N PRO A 173 16.50 -23.99 17.09
CA PRO A 173 15.21 -23.75 16.43
C PRO A 173 14.89 -22.27 16.05
N HIS A 174 15.08 -21.88 14.78
CA HIS A 174 14.59 -20.60 14.24
C HIS A 174 13.24 -20.72 13.50
N SER A 175 12.40 -19.68 13.56
CA SER A 175 11.03 -19.66 13.00
C SER A 175 10.93 -19.83 11.48
N LEU A 176 12.00 -19.51 10.75
CA LEU A 176 12.12 -19.67 9.30
C LEU A 176 12.83 -20.97 8.88
N ARG A 177 13.25 -21.81 9.83
CA ARG A 177 13.96 -23.05 9.49
C ARG A 177 13.01 -24.03 8.80
N GLY A 178 13.40 -24.50 7.61
CA GLY A 178 12.58 -25.39 6.79
C GLY A 178 11.46 -24.69 6.00
N VAL A 179 11.40 -23.35 6.06
CA VAL A 179 10.49 -22.53 5.26
C VAL A 179 11.21 -22.09 3.99
N THR A 180 10.59 -22.27 2.83
CA THR A 180 11.11 -21.71 1.58
C THR A 180 10.78 -20.22 1.54
N VAL A 181 11.81 -19.40 1.37
CA VAL A 181 11.71 -17.94 1.33
C VAL A 181 12.37 -17.40 0.07
N GLN A 182 12.01 -16.17 -0.28
CA GLN A 182 12.63 -15.43 -1.38
C GLN A 182 12.81 -13.96 -0.96
N ALA A 183 14.02 -13.43 -1.07
CA ALA A 183 14.28 -12.02 -0.86
C ALA A 183 13.55 -11.20 -1.93
N ILE A 184 12.81 -10.18 -1.47
CA ILE A 184 11.96 -9.33 -2.34
C ILE A 184 12.23 -7.84 -2.13
N GLY A 185 12.86 -7.46 -1.02
CA GLY A 185 13.27 -6.09 -0.76
C GLY A 185 14.41 -6.04 0.23
N LYS A 186 15.15 -4.93 0.24
CA LYS A 186 16.23 -4.70 1.20
C LYS A 186 16.24 -3.26 1.68
N ARG A 187 16.71 -3.06 2.90
CA ARG A 187 17.08 -1.72 3.35
C ARG A 187 18.47 -1.36 2.80
N THR A 188 18.64 -0.07 2.56
CA THR A 188 19.88 0.50 2.00
C THR A 188 20.78 1.14 3.06
N ASP A 189 20.28 1.27 4.29
CA ASP A 189 20.94 1.91 5.42
C ASP A 189 21.34 0.93 6.54
N CYS A 190 21.00 -0.36 6.41
CA CYS A 190 21.35 -1.44 7.33
C CYS A 190 21.16 -2.82 6.64
N ASP A 191 21.37 -3.89 7.41
CA ASP A 191 21.35 -5.29 6.94
C ASP A 191 19.97 -5.98 7.00
N ASP A 192 18.89 -5.18 7.06
CA ASP A 192 17.53 -5.71 7.02
C ASP A 192 17.12 -6.10 5.59
N VAL A 193 16.56 -7.30 5.46
CA VAL A 193 16.04 -7.86 4.20
C VAL A 193 14.60 -8.33 4.39
N LEU A 194 13.73 -8.00 3.44
CA LEU A 194 12.35 -8.48 3.37
C LEU A 194 12.28 -9.74 2.53
N PHE A 195 11.76 -10.80 3.12
CA PHE A 195 11.56 -12.10 2.49
C PHE A 195 10.08 -12.42 2.34
N ALA A 196 9.68 -12.88 1.15
CA ALA A 196 8.41 -13.53 0.90
C ALA A 196 8.46 -14.99 1.36
N ILE A 197 7.42 -15.46 2.06
CA ILE A 197 7.28 -16.88 2.38
C ILE A 197 6.56 -17.58 1.23
N GLN A 198 7.23 -18.54 0.59
CA GLN A 198 6.66 -19.24 -0.56
C GLN A 198 5.51 -20.15 -0.14
N GLY A 199 4.41 -20.10 -0.89
CA GLY A 199 3.18 -20.84 -0.58
C GLY A 199 2.33 -20.22 0.53
N ASP A 200 2.67 -19.01 0.98
CA ASP A 200 1.98 -18.23 1.99
C ASP A 200 1.89 -16.75 1.55
N ASN A 201 0.98 -15.98 2.13
CA ASN A 201 0.87 -14.53 1.91
C ASN A 201 1.72 -13.71 2.90
N ARG A 202 2.31 -14.37 3.91
CA ARG A 202 3.19 -13.72 4.90
C ARG A 202 4.52 -13.26 4.32
N VAL A 203 5.09 -12.26 4.97
CA VAL A 203 6.44 -11.76 4.71
C VAL A 203 7.20 -11.62 6.03
N ALA A 204 8.52 -11.71 5.98
CA ALA A 204 9.39 -11.58 7.14
C ALA A 204 10.49 -10.55 6.86
N VAL A 205 10.72 -9.64 7.81
CA VAL A 205 11.95 -8.83 7.82
C VAL A 205 12.97 -9.55 8.68
N VAL A 206 14.16 -9.76 8.13
CA VAL A 206 15.27 -10.42 8.80
C VAL A 206 16.48 -9.51 8.78
N HIS A 207 17.09 -9.28 9.93
CA HIS A 207 18.37 -8.59 10.06
C HIS A 207 19.51 -9.59 9.92
N LEU A 208 20.16 -9.62 8.76
CA LEU A 208 21.27 -10.55 8.49
C LEU A 208 22.52 -10.15 9.28
N THR A 209 23.26 -11.13 9.79
CA THR A 209 24.47 -10.88 10.61
C THR A 209 25.76 -10.98 9.81
N TRP A 210 25.70 -11.56 8.61
CA TRP A 210 26.84 -11.83 7.71
C TRP A 210 27.95 -12.67 8.36
N SER A 211 27.61 -13.46 9.39
CA SER A 211 28.61 -14.23 10.14
C SER A 211 29.20 -15.39 9.33
N ALA A 212 28.62 -15.72 8.17
CA ALA A 212 28.96 -16.85 7.31
C ALA A 212 28.96 -18.21 8.06
N GLN A 213 28.36 -18.25 9.24
CA GLN A 213 28.21 -19.43 10.09
C GLN A 213 26.78 -19.46 10.63
N THR A 214 26.33 -20.64 11.04
CA THR A 214 25.06 -20.73 11.75
C THR A 214 25.17 -20.04 13.09
N GLU A 215 24.22 -19.14 13.40
CA GLU A 215 24.17 -18.45 14.67
C GLU A 215 24.02 -19.44 15.83
N SER A 216 24.45 -19.06 17.04
CA SER A 216 24.38 -19.92 18.23
C SER A 216 23.27 -19.51 19.21
N ASP A 217 22.55 -18.44 18.89
CA ASP A 217 21.47 -17.85 19.67
C ASP A 217 20.18 -17.84 18.83
N ASP A 218 19.10 -18.36 19.38
CA ASP A 218 17.78 -18.45 18.74
C ASP A 218 17.16 -17.07 18.42
N ASN A 219 17.69 -15.98 19.00
CA ASN A 219 17.28 -14.61 18.70
C ASN A 219 17.91 -14.07 17.40
N TYR A 220 18.85 -14.80 16.80
CA TYR A 220 19.56 -14.41 15.58
C TYR A 220 19.35 -15.41 14.43
N PRO A 221 19.21 -14.91 13.18
CA PRO A 221 19.06 -13.51 12.83
C PRO A 221 17.72 -12.93 13.33
N ALA A 222 17.73 -11.66 13.75
CA ALA A 222 16.54 -11.04 14.32
C ALA A 222 15.43 -10.99 13.26
N THR A 223 14.29 -11.61 13.56
CA THR A 223 13.22 -11.84 12.58
C THR A 223 11.89 -11.27 13.08
N VAL A 224 11.22 -10.49 12.22
CA VAL A 224 9.87 -9.99 12.46
C VAL A 224 8.94 -10.51 11.36
N MET A 225 7.90 -11.24 11.76
CA MET A 225 6.88 -11.79 10.87
C MET A 225 5.70 -10.82 10.71
N TYR A 226 5.22 -10.66 9.48
CA TYR A 226 4.03 -9.88 9.15
C TYR A 226 2.94 -10.79 8.55
N HIS A 227 1.68 -10.45 8.82
CA HIS A 227 0.53 -11.25 8.35
C HIS A 227 0.31 -11.17 6.84
N GLY A 228 0.94 -10.21 6.18
CA GLY A 228 1.00 -10.08 4.74
C GLY A 228 1.55 -8.73 4.30
N TRP A 229 1.43 -8.45 3.01
CA TRP A 229 1.99 -7.25 2.40
C TRP A 229 1.56 -5.95 3.07
N GLN A 230 0.24 -5.76 3.26
CA GLN A 230 -0.32 -4.54 3.84
C GLN A 230 0.11 -4.34 5.30
N ASP A 231 0.18 -5.43 6.08
CA ASP A 231 0.65 -5.41 7.48
C ASP A 231 2.12 -4.95 7.55
N TRP A 232 2.97 -5.40 6.62
CA TRP A 232 4.35 -4.91 6.51
C TRP A 232 4.41 -3.43 6.09
N VAL A 233 3.62 -3.02 5.10
CA VAL A 233 3.56 -1.61 4.67
C VAL A 233 3.20 -0.69 5.84
N ASP A 234 2.19 -1.08 6.62
CA ASP A 234 1.65 -0.28 7.71
C ASP A 234 2.58 -0.21 8.92
N ARG A 235 3.22 -1.33 9.28
CA ARG A 235 4.01 -1.44 10.51
C ARG A 235 5.50 -1.22 10.33
N CYS A 236 6.02 -1.32 9.10
CA CYS A 236 7.45 -1.22 8.80
C CYS A 236 7.75 -0.14 7.76
N LEU A 237 7.35 -0.33 6.50
CA LEU A 237 7.73 0.56 5.39
C LEU A 237 7.40 2.03 5.67
N LEU A 238 6.15 2.34 6.02
CA LEU A 238 5.70 3.72 6.19
C LEU A 238 6.28 4.39 7.44
N PRO A 239 6.27 3.77 8.64
CA PRO A 239 6.97 4.32 9.79
C PRO A 239 8.46 4.59 9.54
N GLU A 240 9.16 3.69 8.84
CA GLU A 240 10.57 3.85 8.54
C GLU A 240 10.84 4.92 7.49
N TYR A 241 10.05 4.99 6.42
CA TYR A 241 10.15 6.06 5.43
C TYR A 241 9.98 7.45 6.07
N ARG A 242 9.01 7.60 6.97
CA ARG A 242 8.80 8.88 7.70
C ARG A 242 10.04 9.25 8.53
N ARG A 243 10.59 8.30 9.30
CA ARG A 243 11.83 8.52 10.07
C ARG A 243 13.00 8.89 9.16
N TYR A 244 13.18 8.17 8.06
CA TYR A 244 14.26 8.41 7.11
C TYR A 244 14.16 9.78 6.44
N ARG A 245 12.96 10.20 6.03
CA ARG A 245 12.70 11.52 5.44
C ARG A 245 12.96 12.66 6.42
N ASP A 246 12.55 12.48 7.67
CA ASP A 246 12.61 13.52 8.70
C ASP A 246 14.00 13.61 9.39
N THR A 247 14.92 12.69 9.06
CA THR A 247 16.30 12.71 9.54
C THR A 247 17.12 13.75 8.75
N PRO A 248 17.77 14.73 9.40
CA PRO A 248 18.65 15.69 8.72
C PRO A 248 19.81 14.98 8.03
N ARG A 249 20.08 15.31 6.77
CA ARG A 249 21.24 14.83 6.00
C ARG A 249 22.41 15.81 6.09
#